data_AF-S0FSW5-F1
#
_entry.id   AF-S0FSW5-F1
#
_cell.length_a   1.000
_cell.length_b   1.000
_cell.length_c   1.000
_cell.angle_alpha   90.00
_cell.angle_beta   90.00
_cell.angle_gamma   90.00
#
_symmetry.space_group_name_H-M   'P 1'
#
loop_
_entity.id
_entity.type
_entity.pdbx_description
1 polymer ?
#
loop_
_entity_poly.entity_id
_entity_poly.type
_entity_poly.pdbx_seq_one_letter_code
_entity_poly.pdbx_strand_id
1 'polypeptide(L)'
;MDRDNVTRLMYGDKEIILVGTAHVSKESAELVRQVIAEETPDSVCIELDEQRYDSIQNPKRWESTDIVKVVKSKKVGFLIANLILSGYQKKLAKKTRNKCGRRNA
;
A
#
# COMPACT_ATOMS: atom_id res chain seq x y z
N MET A 1 -3.87 24.91 4.84
CA MET A 1 -3.46 23.50 4.66
C MET A 1 -1.95 23.51 4.61
N ASP A 2 -1.30 22.84 5.56
CA ASP A 2 0.15 22.94 5.78
C ASP A 2 0.93 22.55 4.53
N ARG A 3 1.62 23.53 3.96
CA ARG A 3 2.67 23.34 2.96
C ARG A 3 4.02 22.96 3.60
N ASP A 4 4.04 22.74 4.90
CA ASP A 4 5.25 22.50 5.70
C ASP A 4 6.03 21.24 5.27
N ASN A 5 5.39 20.35 4.49
CA ASN A 5 6.00 19.12 3.99
C ASN A 5 6.41 19.18 2.51
N VAL A 6 6.37 20.34 1.85
CA VAL A 6 6.82 20.49 0.46
C VAL A 6 7.96 21.50 0.40
N THR A 7 9.14 21.03 -0.01
CA THR A 7 10.33 21.86 -0.22
C THR A 7 10.65 21.93 -1.70
N ARG A 8 10.95 23.12 -2.21
CA ARG A 8 11.34 23.33 -3.61
C ARG A 8 12.80 23.72 -3.69
N LEU A 9 13.51 23.11 -4.63
CA LEU A 9 14.94 23.32 -4.85
C LEU A 9 15.19 23.53 -6.34
N MET A 10 16.09 24.45 -6.67
CA MET A 10 16.58 24.64 -8.04
C MET A 10 17.95 23.98 -8.17
N TYR A 11 18.12 23.13 -9.18
CA TYR A 11 19.40 22.49 -9.48
C TYR A 11 19.65 22.53 -10.99
N GLY A 12 20.57 23.42 -11.40
CA GLY A 12 20.81 23.69 -12.82
C GLY A 12 19.55 24.24 -13.50
N ASP A 13 19.08 23.53 -14.52
CA ASP A 13 17.85 23.81 -15.28
C ASP A 13 16.62 23.05 -14.76
N LYS A 14 16.73 22.37 -13.61
CA LYS A 14 15.66 21.54 -13.04
C LYS A 14 15.10 22.14 -11.77
N GLU A 15 13.77 22.07 -11.64
CA GLU A 15 13.08 22.23 -10.36
C GLU A 15 12.90 20.85 -9.73
N ILE A 16 13.26 20.73 -8.45
CA ILE A 16 13.06 19.53 -7.64
C ILE A 16 12.05 19.86 -6.55
N ILE A 17 10.95 19.12 -6.54
CA ILE A 17 9.89 19.22 -5.53
C ILE A 17 10.03 18.04 -4.58
N LEU A 18 10.55 18.30 -3.38
CA LEU A 18 10.73 17.31 -2.33
C LEU A 18 9.48 17.29 -1.44
N VAL A 19 8.78 16.15 -1.41
CA VAL A 19 7.59 15.94 -0.57
C VAL A 19 7.98 15.07 0.62
N GLY A 20 8.04 15.68 1.81
CA GLY A 20 8.23 14.97 3.06
C GLY A 20 7.02 14.09 3.36
N THR A 21 7.26 12.81 3.66
CA THR A 21 6.20 11.87 4.04
C THR A 21 6.49 11.28 5.42
N ALA A 22 5.44 11.03 6.19
CA ALA A 22 5.54 10.28 7.44
C ALA A 22 5.21 8.81 7.21
N HIS A 23 5.88 7.91 7.94
CA HIS A 23 5.73 6.46 7.78
C HIS A 23 4.26 6.01 7.80
N VAL A 24 3.79 5.47 6.67
CA VAL A 24 2.45 4.88 6.50
C VAL A 24 1.29 5.85 6.84
N SER A 25 1.45 7.15 6.57
CA SER A 25 0.37 8.14 6.71
C SER A 25 -0.48 8.22 5.44
N LYS A 26 -1.81 8.13 5.60
CA LYS A 26 -2.76 8.32 4.49
C LYS A 26 -2.73 9.76 3.97
N GLU A 27 -2.52 10.70 4.88
CA GLU A 27 -2.43 12.13 4.62
C GLU A 27 -1.20 12.43 3.75
N SER A 28 -0.07 11.76 4.02
CA SER A 28 1.13 11.86 3.18
C SER A 28 0.87 11.33 1.76
N ALA A 29 0.15 10.22 1.62
CA ALA A 29 -0.19 9.66 0.30
C ALA A 29 -1.19 10.55 -0.48
N GLU A 30 -2.10 11.23 0.22
CA GLU A 30 -3.00 12.22 -0.38
C GLU A 30 -2.22 13.44 -0.87
N LEU A 31 -1.33 13.99 -0.04
CA LEU A 31 -0.48 15.12 -0.39
C LEU A 31 0.35 14.82 -1.63
N VAL A 32 1.00 13.65 -1.70
CA VAL A 32 1.77 13.23 -2.88
C VAL A 32 0.89 13.18 -4.13
N ARG A 33 -0.34 12.64 -4.03
CA ARG A 33 -1.28 12.59 -5.16
C ARG A 33 -1.67 13.99 -5.63
N GLN A 34 -1.91 14.92 -4.71
CA GLN A 34 -2.23 16.31 -5.04
C GLN A 34 -1.06 17.00 -5.73
N VAL A 35 0.15 16.90 -5.17
CA VAL A 35 1.36 17.52 -5.75
C VAL A 35 1.64 16.99 -7.17
N ILE A 36 1.53 15.68 -7.39
CA ILE A 36 1.74 15.11 -8.74
C ILE A 36 0.68 15.63 -9.74
N ALA A 37 -0.57 15.74 -9.31
CA ALA A 37 -1.66 16.21 -10.17
C ALA A 37 -1.55 17.70 -10.51
N GLU A 38 -1.07 18.52 -9.57
CA GLU A 38 -0.92 19.96 -9.75
C GLU A 38 0.35 20.32 -10.54
N GLU A 39 1.47 19.68 -10.25
CA GLU A 39 2.78 20.05 -10.81
C GLU A 39 3.12 19.29 -12.09
N THR A 40 2.49 18.13 -12.33
CA THR A 40 2.70 17.30 -13.52
C THR A 40 4.19 17.09 -13.89
N PRO A 41 5.03 16.59 -12.96
CA PRO A 41 6.46 16.53 -13.17
C PRO A 41 6.84 15.51 -14.27
N ASP A 42 7.94 15.78 -14.98
CA ASP A 42 8.49 14.86 -16.00
C ASP A 42 8.92 13.51 -15.41
N SER A 43 9.20 13.46 -14.11
CA SER A 43 9.69 12.26 -13.44
C SER A 43 9.32 12.26 -11.95
N VAL A 44 9.08 11.06 -11.40
CA VAL A 44 8.81 10.84 -9.98
C VAL A 44 9.88 9.90 -9.41
N CYS A 45 10.63 10.39 -8.44
CA CYS A 45 11.64 9.62 -7.72
C CYS A 45 11.10 9.22 -6.34
N ILE A 46 11.32 7.96 -5.94
CA ILE A 46 10.86 7.44 -4.65
C ILE A 46 12.08 7.00 -3.85
N GLU A 47 12.20 7.51 -2.62
CA GLU A 47 13.19 7.01 -1.66
C GLU A 47 12.76 5.63 -1.16
N LEU A 48 13.65 4.64 -1.33
CA LEU A 48 13.42 3.27 -0.91
C LEU A 48 14.66 2.76 -0.19
N ASP A 49 14.45 2.03 0.91
CA ASP A 49 15.49 1.18 1.45
C ASP A 49 15.76 -0.03 0.53
N GLU A 50 16.91 -0.66 0.72
CA GLU A 50 17.38 -1.80 -0.07
C GLU A 50 16.36 -2.95 -0.13
N GLN A 51 15.70 -3.24 0.99
CA GLN A 51 14.72 -4.33 1.05
C GLN A 51 13.47 -4.03 0.22
N ARG A 52 12.97 -2.79 0.26
CA ARG A 52 11.82 -2.34 -0.54
C ARG A 52 12.19 -2.26 -2.02
N TYR A 53 13.38 -1.76 -2.33
CA TYR A 53 13.91 -1.76 -3.69
C TYR A 53 13.96 -3.17 -4.28
N ASP A 54 14.55 -4.12 -3.55
CA ASP A 54 14.62 -5.53 -3.95
C ASP A 54 13.24 -6.16 -4.15
N SER A 55 12.29 -5.80 -3.28
CA SER A 55 10.91 -6.32 -3.34
C SER A 55 10.16 -5.81 -4.57
N ILE A 56 10.39 -4.56 -4.98
CA ILE A 56 9.79 -3.95 -6.17
C ILE A 56 10.44 -4.50 -7.45
N GLN A 57 11.76 -4.70 -7.44
CA GLN A 57 12.49 -5.28 -8.58
C GLN A 57 12.20 -6.78 -8.77
N ASN A 58 11.97 -7.52 -7.68
CA ASN A 58 11.77 -8.96 -7.71
C ASN A 58 10.42 -9.38 -7.09
N PRO A 59 9.28 -9.05 -7.73
CA PRO A 59 7.95 -9.33 -7.20
C PRO A 59 7.63 -10.83 -7.08
N LYS A 60 8.48 -11.75 -7.55
CA LYS A 60 8.31 -13.21 -7.32
C LYS A 60 9.01 -13.72 -6.06
N ARG A 61 9.88 -12.91 -5.45
CA ARG A 61 10.69 -13.31 -4.29
C ARG A 61 9.87 -13.27 -2.99
N TRP A 62 8.88 -12.38 -2.86
CA TRP A 62 8.02 -12.31 -1.68
C TRP A 62 7.10 -13.54 -1.56
N GLU A 63 6.49 -14.00 -2.66
CA GLU A 63 5.61 -15.19 -2.67
C GLU A 63 6.36 -16.44 -2.18
N SER A 64 7.60 -16.60 -2.64
CA SER A 64 8.43 -17.74 -2.24
C SER A 64 8.93 -17.64 -0.81
N THR A 65 9.27 -16.44 -0.33
CA THR A 65 9.86 -16.25 1.01
C THR A 65 8.81 -16.39 2.11
N ASP A 66 7.61 -15.81 1.93
CA ASP A 66 6.57 -15.86 2.97
C ASP A 66 6.01 -17.27 3.16
N ILE A 67 5.71 -18.00 2.07
CA ILE A 67 5.20 -19.37 2.19
C ILE A 67 6.27 -20.28 2.79
N VAL A 68 7.52 -20.21 2.31
CA VAL A 68 8.60 -21.06 2.82
C VAL A 68 8.93 -20.72 4.28
N LYS A 69 8.91 -19.46 4.69
CA LYS A 69 9.16 -19.03 6.08
C LYS A 69 7.99 -19.39 7.01
N VAL A 70 6.74 -19.25 6.57
CA VAL A 70 5.54 -19.68 7.33
C VAL A 70 5.51 -21.20 7.49
N VAL A 71 5.89 -21.94 6.44
CA VAL A 71 5.97 -23.41 6.47
C VAL A 71 7.14 -23.88 7.35
N LYS A 72 8.33 -23.28 7.23
CA LYS A 72 9.48 -23.61 8.09
C LYS A 72 9.31 -23.19 9.56
N SER A 73 8.52 -22.17 9.85
CA SER A 73 8.33 -21.64 11.22
C SER A 73 7.28 -22.40 12.05
N LYS A 74 6.81 -23.57 11.62
CA LYS A 74 5.70 -24.34 12.25
C LYS A 74 4.39 -23.56 12.37
N LYS A 75 4.26 -22.39 11.73
CA LYS A 75 3.05 -21.54 11.72
C LYS A 75 2.01 -21.98 10.68
N VAL A 76 2.18 -23.15 10.08
CA VAL A 76 1.22 -23.77 9.15
C VAL A 76 -0.17 -23.90 9.78
N GLY A 77 -0.27 -24.22 11.07
CA GLY A 77 -1.54 -24.28 11.78
C GLY A 77 -2.27 -22.93 11.82
N PHE A 78 -1.54 -21.83 11.99
CA PHE A 78 -2.11 -20.47 11.98
C PHE A 78 -2.59 -20.08 10.58
N LEU A 79 -1.87 -20.46 9.52
CA LEU A 79 -2.30 -20.25 8.14
C LEU A 79 -3.62 -21.00 7.85
N ILE A 80 -3.71 -22.27 8.25
CA ILE A 80 -4.92 -23.09 8.09
C ILE A 80 -6.11 -22.50 8.88
N ALA A 81 -5.89 -22.07 10.12
CA ALA A 81 -6.93 -21.44 10.93
C ALA A 81 -7.47 -20.15 10.27
N ASN A 82 -6.60 -19.31 9.73
CA ASN A 82 -7.00 -18.10 9.01
C ASN A 82 -7.76 -18.39 7.72
N LEU A 83 -7.40 -19.44 6.98
CA LEU A 83 -8.12 -19.88 5.79
C LEU A 83 -9.52 -20.39 6.11
N ILE A 84 -9.66 -21.18 7.18
CA ILE A 84 -10.95 -21.65 7.68
C ILE A 84 -11.83 -20.45 8.07
N LEU A 85 -11.31 -19.57 8.92
CA LEU A 85 -12.03 -18.37 9.38
C LEU A 85 -12.46 -17.47 8.22
N SER A 86 -11.57 -17.25 7.24
CA SER A 86 -11.85 -16.49 6.01
C SER A 86 -12.95 -17.15 5.16
N GLY A 87 -12.97 -18.48 5.11
CA GLY A 87 -14.04 -19.25 4.46
C GLY A 87 -15.41 -19.05 5.14
N TYR A 88 -15.43 -19.04 6.47
CA TYR A 88 -16.64 -18.73 7.25
C TYR A 88 -17.11 -17.29 7.05
N GLN A 89 -16.19 -16.32 7.08
CA GLN A 89 -16.50 -14.90 6.81
C GLN A 89 -17.09 -14.70 5.42
N LYS A 90 -16.52 -15.33 4.38
CA LYS A 90 -17.07 -15.30 3.02
C LYS A 90 -18.47 -15.91 2.93
N LYS A 91 -18.72 -17.02 3.65
CA LYS A 91 -20.04 -17.68 3.70
C LYS A 91 -21.09 -16.81 4.40
N LEU A 92 -20.73 -16.15 5.50
CA LEU A 92 -21.60 -15.21 6.22
C LEU A 92 -21.88 -13.96 5.37
N ALA A 93 -20.86 -13.36 4.75
CA ALA A 93 -21.02 -12.22 3.86
C ALA A 93 -21.97 -12.52 2.67
N LYS A 94 -21.90 -13.73 2.11
CA LYS A 94 -22.84 -14.18 1.06
C LYS A 94 -24.28 -14.32 1.57
N LYS A 95 -24.48 -14.68 2.85
CA LYS A 95 -25.80 -14.77 3.50
C LYS A 95 -26.38 -13.39 3.81
N THR A 96 -25.55 -12.42 4.18
CA THR A 96 -25.96 -11.03 4.43
C THR A 96 -26.34 -10.29 3.14
N ARG A 97 -25.65 -10.58 2.02
CA ARG A 97 -26.00 -10.02 0.70
C ARG A 97 -27.40 -10.44 0.21
N ASN A 98 -27.92 -11.59 0.66
CA ASN A 98 -29.27 -12.05 0.31
C ASN A 98 -30.38 -11.39 1.15
N LYS A 99 -30.06 -10.52 2.13
CA LYS A 99 -31.04 -9.80 2.97
C LYS A 99 -31.04 -8.28 2.79
N CYS A 100 -30.16 -7.70 1.98
CA CYS A 100 -30.14 -6.25 1.74
C CYS A 100 -30.66 -5.92 0.33
N GLY A 101 -31.97 -6.02 0.18
CA GLY A 101 -32.71 -5.68 -1.03
C GLY A 101 -34.12 -5.22 -0.67
N ARG A 102 -34.23 -4.10 0.05
CA ARG A 102 -35.47 -3.32 0.16
C ARG A 102 -35.12 -1.90 0.63
N ARG A 103 -34.94 -1.01 -0.34
CA ARG A 103 -35.11 0.44 -0.16
C ARG A 103 -36.62 0.68 -0.19
N ASN A 104 -37.20 1.19 0.89
CA ASN A 104 -38.54 1.78 0.85
C ASN A 104 -38.37 3.27 0.56
N ALA A 105 -39.19 3.74 -0.38
CA ALA A 105 -39.39 5.12 -0.76
C ALA A 105 -40.01 5.94 0.38
#